data_AF-W6L7W5-F1
#
_entry.id   AF-W6L7W5-F1
#
_cell.length_a   1.000
_cell.length_b   1.000
_cell.length_c   1.000
_cell.angle_alpha   90.00
_cell.angle_beta   90.00
_cell.angle_gamma   90.00
#
_symmetry.space_group_name_H-M   'P 1'
#
loop_
_entity.id
_entity.type
_entity.pdbx_description
1 polymer ?
#
loop_
_entity_poly.entity_id
_entity_poly.type
_entity_poly.pdbx_seq_one_letter_code
_entity_poly.pdbx_strand_id
1 'polypeptide(L)'
;MPKQYEYDGWSYERLGQQRGRAHFLLTEPYRYVTVILSPRPSDPHRLFCIDSSCYHAAGPLGEGNIVEIENILCICCPWHRYLVSIENGKEVFVQTDQSKSSGVIANRNDGSVGLTPSTRGVPASPGASVTCGKVVQRTHKAYLDETTSVLTIEVDDDEVIRSNPLKSDYSSQDIQYGGMCMQIFDIKSKGLSNDRF
;
A
#
# COMPACT_ATOMS: atom_id res chain seq x y z
N MET A 1 -23.58 -6.96 -3.45
CA MET A 1 -22.91 -7.78 -2.40
C MET A 1 -21.41 -7.72 -2.69
N PRO A 2 -20.50 -7.83 -1.69
CA PRO A 2 -19.07 -7.80 -2.01
C PRO A 2 -18.72 -8.94 -2.97
N LYS A 3 -17.86 -8.66 -3.94
CA LYS A 3 -17.36 -9.65 -4.88
C LYS A 3 -16.14 -10.34 -4.30
N GLN A 4 -16.11 -11.67 -4.42
CA GLN A 4 -15.01 -12.50 -3.94
C GLN A 4 -14.15 -12.99 -5.10
N TYR A 5 -12.86 -13.02 -4.87
CA TYR A 5 -11.85 -13.55 -5.79
C TYR A 5 -11.03 -14.59 -5.06
N GLU A 6 -11.01 -15.81 -5.56
CA GLU A 6 -10.32 -16.93 -4.94
C GLU A 6 -9.09 -17.32 -5.76
N TYR A 7 -8.00 -17.59 -5.06
CA TYR A 7 -6.73 -17.98 -5.64
C TYR A 7 -6.18 -19.20 -4.91
N ASP A 8 -6.01 -20.30 -5.66
CA ASP A 8 -5.49 -21.56 -5.12
C ASP A 8 -3.96 -21.54 -4.90
N GLY A 9 -3.49 -22.46 -4.06
CA GLY A 9 -2.07 -22.72 -3.84
C GLY A 9 -1.35 -21.67 -2.98
N TRP A 10 -2.09 -20.91 -2.17
CA TRP A 10 -1.52 -19.94 -1.24
C TRP A 10 -1.37 -20.52 0.18
N SER A 11 -0.34 -20.05 0.89
CA SER A 11 -0.08 -20.34 2.30
C SER A 11 0.55 -19.11 2.95
N TYR A 12 0.53 -19.01 4.30
CA TYR A 12 1.21 -17.92 4.98
C TYR A 12 2.72 -18.01 4.78
N GLU A 13 3.26 -19.23 4.69
CA GLU A 13 4.67 -19.47 4.34
C GLU A 13 5.01 -18.89 2.96
N ARG A 14 4.19 -19.17 1.94
CA ARG A 14 4.40 -18.64 0.57
C ARG A 14 4.36 -17.11 0.56
N LEU A 15 3.39 -16.50 1.24
CA LEU A 15 3.33 -15.04 1.39
C LEU A 15 4.58 -14.50 2.10
N GLY A 16 5.04 -15.16 3.16
CA GLY A 16 6.27 -14.82 3.87
C GLY A 16 7.51 -14.83 2.98
N GLN A 17 7.65 -15.85 2.14
CA GLN A 17 8.74 -15.96 1.14
C GLN A 17 8.70 -14.82 0.10
N GLN A 18 7.53 -14.24 -0.16
CA GLN A 18 7.33 -13.10 -1.07
C GLN A 18 7.42 -11.75 -0.36
N ARG A 19 8.32 -11.60 0.62
CA ARG A 19 8.50 -10.37 1.42
C ARG A 19 7.21 -9.96 2.16
N GLY A 20 6.38 -10.94 2.51
CA GLY A 20 5.11 -10.72 3.21
C GLY A 20 4.06 -10.00 2.38
N ARG A 21 4.10 -10.08 1.04
CA ARG A 21 3.10 -9.45 0.18
C ARG A 21 2.93 -10.14 -1.16
N ALA A 22 1.77 -9.95 -1.78
CA ALA A 22 1.45 -10.44 -3.11
C ALA A 22 0.54 -9.46 -3.85
N HIS A 23 0.72 -9.34 -5.16
CA HIS A 23 -0.04 -8.41 -6.00
C HIS A 23 -0.98 -9.18 -6.92
N PHE A 24 -2.21 -8.68 -7.03
CA PHE A 24 -3.26 -9.31 -7.82
C PHE A 24 -3.89 -8.32 -8.76
N LEU A 25 -4.23 -8.82 -9.95
CA LEU A 25 -5.14 -8.15 -10.86
C LEU A 25 -6.51 -8.82 -10.75
N LEU A 26 -7.48 -8.05 -10.29
CA LEU A 26 -8.89 -8.41 -10.26
C LEU A 26 -9.50 -7.99 -11.59
N THR A 27 -10.37 -8.81 -12.18
CA THR A 27 -10.85 -8.59 -13.56
C THR A 27 -12.20 -7.85 -13.64
N GLU A 28 -13.02 -7.86 -12.59
CA GLU A 28 -14.39 -7.31 -12.65
C GLU A 28 -14.95 -6.91 -11.27
N PRO A 29 -14.73 -5.69 -10.74
CA PRO A 29 -14.07 -4.60 -11.42
C PRO A 29 -12.61 -4.90 -11.67
N TYR A 30 -12.14 -4.41 -12.80
CA TYR A 30 -10.72 -4.32 -13.05
C TYR A 30 -10.07 -3.54 -11.90
N ARG A 31 -9.16 -4.15 -11.15
CA ARG A 31 -8.48 -3.49 -10.05
C ARG A 31 -7.16 -4.15 -9.68
N TYR A 32 -6.12 -3.35 -9.49
CA TYR A 32 -4.88 -3.83 -8.90
C TYR A 32 -4.87 -3.69 -7.39
N VAL A 33 -4.66 -4.80 -6.71
CA VAL A 33 -4.62 -4.86 -5.24
C VAL A 33 -3.36 -5.57 -4.76
N THR A 34 -2.92 -5.23 -3.56
CA THR A 34 -1.81 -5.85 -2.85
C THR A 34 -2.33 -6.44 -1.56
N VAL A 35 -2.16 -7.75 -1.39
CA VAL A 35 -2.33 -8.44 -0.11
C VAL A 35 -1.02 -8.37 0.66
N ILE A 36 -1.09 -8.00 1.93
CA ILE A 36 0.04 -7.78 2.81
C ILE A 36 -0.15 -8.67 4.05
N LEU A 37 0.84 -9.51 4.32
CA LEU A 37 0.98 -10.25 5.57
C LEU A 37 1.79 -9.42 6.57
N SER A 38 1.18 -9.10 7.71
CA SER A 38 1.80 -8.31 8.77
C SER A 38 1.69 -9.04 10.12
N PRO A 39 2.53 -10.06 10.35
CA PRO A 39 2.44 -10.90 11.53
C PRO A 39 2.71 -10.08 12.80
N ARG A 40 1.92 -10.30 13.85
CA ARG A 40 2.16 -9.81 15.21
C ARG A 40 2.17 -11.00 16.18
N PRO A 41 2.82 -10.91 17.36
CA PRO A 41 2.80 -12.00 18.32
C PRO A 41 1.41 -12.49 18.72
N SER A 42 0.42 -11.58 18.76
CA SER A 42 -0.97 -11.89 19.06
C SER A 42 -1.78 -12.36 17.85
N ASP A 43 -1.30 -12.12 16.64
CA ASP A 43 -1.98 -12.41 15.37
C ASP A 43 -0.93 -12.65 14.27
N PRO A 44 -0.37 -13.87 14.20
CA PRO A 44 0.69 -14.19 13.25
C PRO A 44 0.22 -14.23 11.80
N HIS A 45 -1.10 -14.25 11.57
CA HIS A 45 -1.73 -14.47 10.26
C HIS A 45 -2.51 -13.25 9.76
N ARG A 46 -2.21 -12.06 10.32
CA ARG A 46 -2.91 -10.83 9.98
C ARG A 46 -2.68 -10.41 8.53
N LEU A 47 -3.74 -10.42 7.73
CA LEU A 47 -3.74 -9.95 6.35
C LEU A 47 -4.40 -8.57 6.22
N PHE A 48 -3.83 -7.76 5.33
CA PHE A 48 -4.43 -6.53 4.83
C PHE A 48 -4.51 -6.60 3.31
N CYS A 49 -5.48 -5.91 2.72
CA CYS A 49 -5.56 -5.76 1.27
C CYS A 49 -5.81 -4.29 0.94
N ILE A 50 -5.05 -3.76 -0.01
CA ILE A 50 -5.09 -2.35 -0.37
C ILE A 50 -4.90 -2.20 -1.88
N ASP A 51 -5.47 -1.16 -2.45
CA ASP A 51 -5.15 -0.73 -3.80
C ASP A 51 -3.62 -0.60 -4.00
N SER A 52 -3.09 -1.26 -5.05
CA SER A 52 -1.65 -1.32 -5.32
C SER A 52 -1.07 0.02 -5.77
N SER A 53 -1.87 0.82 -6.46
CA SER A 53 -1.47 2.11 -7.02
C SER A 53 -1.74 3.23 -6.03
N CYS A 54 -0.74 4.06 -5.76
CA CYS A 54 -0.84 5.17 -4.82
C CYS A 54 -1.88 6.18 -5.30
N TYR A 55 -2.76 6.59 -4.40
CA TYR A 55 -3.79 7.61 -4.66
C TYR A 55 -3.22 8.96 -5.16
N HIS A 56 -1.95 9.28 -4.85
CA HIS A 56 -1.35 10.58 -5.16
C HIS A 56 -1.09 10.75 -6.66
N ALA A 57 -0.38 9.78 -7.25
CA ALA A 57 0.09 9.86 -8.64
C ALA A 57 0.43 8.47 -9.18
N ALA A 58 -0.41 7.46 -8.86
CA ALA A 58 -0.33 6.09 -9.36
C ALA A 58 1.01 5.36 -9.14
N GLY A 59 1.83 5.79 -8.16
CA GLY A 59 3.07 5.09 -7.82
C GLY A 59 2.85 3.71 -7.23
N PRO A 60 3.88 2.85 -7.19
CA PRO A 60 3.77 1.45 -6.75
C PRO A 60 3.67 1.38 -5.23
N LEU A 61 2.50 1.75 -4.68
CA LEU A 61 2.25 1.77 -3.24
C LEU A 61 2.44 0.37 -2.65
N GLY A 62 1.99 -0.67 -3.36
CA GLY A 62 2.18 -2.06 -2.96
C GLY A 62 3.64 -2.46 -2.74
N GLU A 63 4.60 -1.78 -3.35
CA GLU A 63 6.05 -1.98 -3.15
C GLU A 63 6.65 -1.11 -2.04
N GLY A 64 5.82 -0.27 -1.42
CA GLY A 64 6.19 0.65 -0.36
C GLY A 64 6.76 -0.05 0.87
N ASN A 65 7.64 0.66 1.57
CA ASN A 65 8.07 0.21 2.90
C ASN A 65 6.90 0.30 3.86
N ILE A 66 6.72 -0.74 4.67
CA ILE A 66 5.76 -0.71 5.78
C ILE A 66 6.51 -0.21 7.01
N VAL A 67 5.94 0.79 7.68
CA VAL A 67 6.49 1.44 8.87
C VAL A 67 5.38 1.58 9.91
N GLU A 68 5.74 1.48 11.19
CA GLU A 68 4.83 1.77 12.29
C GLU A 68 5.23 3.09 12.94
N ILE A 69 4.27 4.02 13.04
CA ILE A 69 4.49 5.38 13.57
C ILE A 69 3.36 5.65 14.56
N GLU A 70 3.68 5.91 15.84
CA GLU A 70 2.67 6.12 16.90
C GLU A 70 1.58 5.01 16.91
N ASN A 71 1.99 3.74 16.77
CA ASN A 71 1.12 2.56 16.67
C ASN A 71 0.21 2.49 15.41
N ILE A 72 0.43 3.36 14.42
CA ILE A 72 -0.27 3.32 13.14
C ILE A 72 0.62 2.63 12.12
N LEU A 73 0.15 1.49 11.63
CA LEU A 73 0.82 0.74 10.59
C LEU A 73 0.56 1.38 9.22
N CYS A 74 1.62 1.90 8.61
CA CYS A 74 1.56 2.69 7.39
C CYS A 74 2.39 2.04 6.27
N ILE A 75 1.96 2.21 5.03
CA ILE A 75 2.77 1.95 3.84
C ILE A 75 3.21 3.28 3.23
N CYS A 76 4.50 3.40 2.93
CA CYS A 76 5.12 4.60 2.37
C CYS A 76 5.31 4.44 0.86
N CYS A 77 4.68 5.32 0.07
CA CYS A 77 4.83 5.31 -1.39
C CYS A 77 6.30 5.49 -1.79
N PRO A 78 6.87 4.59 -2.63
CA PRO A 78 8.28 4.70 -3.05
C PRO A 78 8.61 5.98 -3.82
N TRP A 79 7.65 6.51 -4.58
CA TRP A 79 7.88 7.67 -5.44
C TRP A 79 7.81 8.99 -4.68
N HIS A 80 6.76 9.17 -3.88
CA HIS A 80 6.42 10.48 -3.32
C HIS A 80 6.39 10.52 -1.79
N ARG A 81 6.71 9.41 -1.12
CA ARG A 81 6.80 9.28 0.34
C ARG A 81 5.52 9.53 1.14
N TYR A 82 4.38 9.66 0.47
CA TYR A 82 3.07 9.68 1.13
C TYR A 82 2.87 8.42 1.97
N LEU A 83 2.39 8.62 3.19
CA LEU A 83 2.07 7.57 4.14
C LEU A 83 0.58 7.30 4.12
N VAL A 84 0.22 6.03 4.04
CA VAL A 84 -1.17 5.56 4.07
C VAL A 84 -1.28 4.49 5.14
N SER A 85 -2.24 4.61 6.05
CA SER A 85 -2.56 3.55 6.99
C SER A 85 -3.08 2.33 6.23
N ILE A 86 -2.43 1.16 6.40
CA ILE A 86 -2.87 -0.06 5.71
C ILE A 86 -4.16 -0.64 6.29
N GLU A 87 -4.52 -0.25 7.51
CA GLU A 87 -5.71 -0.75 8.18
C GLU A 87 -7.00 -0.10 7.65
N ASN A 88 -6.94 1.19 7.29
CA ASN A 88 -8.13 1.98 6.96
C ASN A 88 -7.97 2.93 5.77
N GLY A 89 -6.82 2.96 5.10
CA GLY A 89 -6.61 3.74 3.90
C GLY A 89 -6.52 5.25 4.10
N LYS A 90 -6.42 5.73 5.34
CA LYS A 90 -6.24 7.16 5.65
C LYS A 90 -4.83 7.61 5.33
N GLU A 91 -4.73 8.84 4.84
CA GLU A 91 -3.45 9.54 4.74
C GLU A 91 -2.90 9.83 6.15
N VAL A 92 -1.59 9.68 6.34
CA VAL A 92 -0.93 9.93 7.63
C VAL A 92 0.12 11.02 7.45
N PHE A 93 0.08 12.02 8.33
CA PHE A 93 1.05 13.12 8.36
C PHE A 93 1.89 13.03 9.62
N VAL A 94 3.21 13.20 9.45
CA VAL A 94 4.16 13.29 10.56
C VAL A 94 4.69 14.71 10.60
N GLN A 95 4.41 15.43 11.67
CA GLN A 95 5.03 16.73 11.94
C GLN A 95 6.22 16.50 12.86
N THR A 96 7.41 16.91 12.44
CA THR A 96 8.58 16.98 13.32
C THR A 96 8.74 18.41 13.78
N ASP A 97 8.83 18.65 15.10
CA ASP A 97 9.14 19.97 15.64
C ASP A 97 10.48 20.49 15.09
N GLN A 98 10.44 21.36 14.08
CA GLN A 98 11.63 22.02 13.53
C GLN A 98 12.09 23.22 14.38
N SER A 99 11.94 23.16 15.70
CA SER A 99 12.53 24.17 16.59
C SER A 99 13.94 23.76 16.99
N LYS A 100 14.90 23.90 16.06
CA LYS A 100 16.35 24.21 16.25
C LYS A 100 17.19 23.80 15.01
N SER A 101 16.99 24.48 13.89
CA SER A 101 18.08 24.83 12.97
C SER A 101 17.59 25.94 12.03
N SER A 102 18.31 27.05 12.03
CA SER A 102 17.97 28.29 11.31
C SER A 102 17.63 28.08 9.83
N GLY A 103 16.44 28.57 9.45
CA GLY A 103 16.18 29.26 8.19
C GLY A 103 16.01 28.41 6.92
N VAL A 104 14.77 28.03 6.61
CA VAL A 104 14.23 28.07 5.23
C VAL A 104 12.72 28.34 5.31
N ILE A 105 12.24 29.40 4.66
CA ILE A 105 10.81 29.63 4.44
C ILE A 105 10.30 28.56 3.47
N ALA A 106 9.47 27.63 3.96
CA ALA A 106 8.79 26.66 3.09
C ALA A 106 7.58 27.34 2.43
N ASN A 107 7.79 27.80 1.19
CA ASN A 107 6.72 28.34 0.36
C ASN A 107 5.82 27.18 -0.11
N ARG A 108 4.50 27.34 0.07
CA ARG A 108 3.49 26.37 -0.33
C ARG A 108 3.25 26.49 -1.84
N ASN A 109 4.01 25.75 -2.64
CA ASN A 109 3.64 25.37 -4.00
C ASN A 109 4.67 24.38 -4.53
N ASP A 110 4.21 23.16 -4.86
CA ASP A 110 4.89 22.15 -5.67
C ASP A 110 6.26 21.61 -5.17
N GLY A 111 6.43 20.28 -5.26
CA GLY A 111 7.75 19.66 -5.16
C GLY A 111 8.32 19.43 -3.76
N SER A 112 8.35 18.16 -3.35
CA SER A 112 9.36 17.57 -2.46
C SER A 112 9.50 18.11 -1.02
N VAL A 113 8.92 17.39 -0.07
CA VAL A 113 9.64 17.12 1.19
C VAL A 113 10.06 15.66 1.13
N GLY A 114 11.32 15.42 0.75
CA GLY A 114 11.92 14.10 0.76
C GLY A 114 12.06 13.63 2.21
N LEU A 115 11.01 13.04 2.78
CA LEU A 115 11.13 12.22 3.97
C LEU A 115 11.78 10.92 3.53
N THR A 116 13.10 10.83 3.64
CA THR A 116 13.79 9.54 3.62
C THR A 116 13.42 8.79 4.90
N PRO A 117 12.67 7.67 4.85
CA PRO A 117 12.51 6.83 6.02
C PRO A 117 13.84 6.13 6.22
N SER A 118 14.58 6.55 7.24
CA SER A 118 15.78 5.85 7.69
C SER A 118 15.39 4.43 8.03
N THR A 119 16.00 3.49 7.32
CA THR A 119 15.98 2.07 7.66
C THR A 119 16.42 1.86 9.10
N ARG A 120 15.65 1.03 9.83
CA ARG A 120 15.87 0.53 11.20
C ARG A 120 15.62 1.53 12.33
N GLY A 121 14.54 1.29 13.06
CA GLY A 121 14.42 1.49 14.51
C GLY A 121 14.97 2.81 15.06
N VAL A 122 14.53 3.94 14.50
CA VAL A 122 14.76 5.24 15.15
C VAL A 122 13.70 5.36 16.25
N PRO A 123 14.08 5.40 17.55
CA PRO A 123 13.12 5.76 18.59
C PRO A 123 12.59 7.15 18.25
N ALA A 124 11.26 7.30 18.28
CA ALA A 124 10.59 8.56 18.03
C ALA A 124 11.34 9.70 18.74
N SER A 125 11.84 10.67 17.98
CA SER A 125 12.35 11.89 18.59
C SER A 125 11.21 12.49 19.43
N PRO A 126 11.46 12.88 20.69
CA PRO A 126 10.44 13.53 21.51
C PRO A 126 10.02 14.81 20.77
N GLY A 127 8.76 14.88 20.30
CA GLY A 127 8.23 16.03 19.54
C GLY A 127 7.79 15.74 18.10
N ALA A 128 7.70 14.48 17.66
CA ALA A 128 6.98 14.17 16.42
C ALA A 128 5.47 13.96 16.73
N SER A 129 4.59 14.76 16.13
CA SER A 129 3.13 14.55 16.23
C SER A 129 2.60 13.88 14.95
N VAL A 130 1.73 12.89 15.12
CA VAL A 130 1.10 12.17 14.01
C VAL A 130 -0.36 12.55 13.92
N THR A 131 -0.81 12.88 12.70
CA THR A 131 -2.22 13.18 12.42
C THR A 131 -2.72 12.34 11.25
N CYS A 132 -3.94 11.82 11.38
CA CYS A 132 -4.60 11.07 10.32
C CYS A 132 -5.55 11.99 9.55
N GLY A 133 -5.39 12.03 8.23
CA GLY A 133 -6.28 12.71 7.32
C GLY A 133 -7.53 11.91 6.96
N LYS A 134 -8.10 12.24 5.80
CA LYS A 134 -9.24 11.51 5.22
C LYS A 134 -8.81 10.17 4.63
N VAL A 135 -9.78 9.30 4.38
CA VAL A 135 -9.56 8.08 3.58
C VAL A 135 -9.25 8.50 2.15
N VAL A 136 -8.12 8.06 1.63
CA VAL A 136 -7.61 8.40 0.28
C VAL A 136 -7.30 7.17 -0.55
N GLN A 137 -7.03 6.06 0.11
CA GLN A 137 -6.67 4.78 -0.48
C GLN A 137 -7.75 3.76 -0.12
N ARG A 138 -8.23 2.98 -1.10
CA ARG A 138 -9.20 1.92 -0.82
C ARG A 138 -8.50 0.72 -0.20
N THR A 139 -9.07 0.22 0.88
CA THR A 139 -8.73 -1.06 1.48
C THR A 139 -9.83 -2.08 1.15
N HIS A 140 -9.42 -3.35 1.13
CA HIS A 140 -10.25 -4.51 0.83
C HIS A 140 -10.03 -5.55 1.92
N LYS A 141 -10.82 -6.62 1.91
CA LYS A 141 -10.62 -7.74 2.83
C LYS A 141 -9.84 -8.84 2.13
N ALA A 142 -8.98 -9.52 2.88
CA ALA A 142 -8.32 -10.73 2.42
C ALA A 142 -8.25 -11.75 3.54
N TYR A 143 -8.47 -13.01 3.19
CA TYR A 143 -8.47 -14.14 4.11
C TYR A 143 -7.77 -15.31 3.43
N LEU A 144 -7.04 -16.10 4.20
CA LEU A 144 -6.37 -17.30 3.70
C LEU A 144 -6.79 -18.49 4.55
N ASP A 145 -7.39 -19.49 3.89
CA ASP A 145 -7.65 -20.79 4.47
C ASP A 145 -6.52 -21.75 4.09
N GLU A 146 -5.66 -22.09 5.05
CA GLU A 146 -4.53 -23.00 4.81
C GLU A 146 -4.97 -24.45 4.59
N THR A 147 -6.17 -24.85 5.02
CA THR A 147 -6.67 -26.21 4.82
C THR A 147 -6.98 -26.47 3.35
N THR A 148 -7.57 -25.48 2.69
CA THR A 148 -7.88 -25.51 1.26
C THR A 148 -6.79 -24.86 0.41
N SER A 149 -5.84 -24.16 1.02
CA SER A 149 -4.82 -23.34 0.36
C SER A 149 -5.41 -22.25 -0.55
N VAL A 150 -6.56 -21.70 -0.16
CA VAL A 150 -7.29 -20.68 -0.93
C VAL A 150 -7.12 -19.32 -0.27
N LEU A 151 -6.56 -18.36 -1.02
CA LEU A 151 -6.57 -16.94 -0.67
C LEU A 151 -7.81 -16.30 -1.30
N THR A 152 -8.67 -15.72 -0.47
CA THR A 152 -9.86 -14.98 -0.89
C THR A 152 -9.63 -13.48 -0.70
N ILE A 153 -9.94 -12.69 -1.73
CA ILE A 153 -9.99 -11.23 -1.68
C ILE A 153 -11.44 -10.80 -1.86
N GLU A 154 -11.97 -10.01 -0.92
CA GLU A 154 -13.31 -9.43 -1.04
C GLU A 154 -13.21 -7.94 -1.34
N VAL A 155 -13.90 -7.52 -2.40
CA VAL A 155 -13.99 -6.13 -2.85
C VAL A 155 -15.45 -5.69 -2.77
N ASP A 156 -15.67 -4.44 -2.36
CA ASP A 156 -17.00 -3.84 -2.40
C ASP A 156 -17.60 -3.89 -3.80
N ASP A 157 -18.92 -3.94 -3.85
CA ASP A 157 -19.69 -3.89 -5.09
C ASP A 157 -19.39 -2.61 -5.90
N ASP A 158 -19.38 -2.68 -7.22
CA ASP A 158 -19.09 -1.55 -8.10
C ASP A 158 -20.04 -0.36 -7.91
N GLU A 159 -21.30 -0.61 -7.53
CA GLU A 159 -22.23 0.47 -7.19
C GLU A 159 -21.82 1.17 -5.89
N VAL A 160 -21.32 0.42 -4.92
CA VAL A 160 -20.81 0.96 -3.65
C VAL A 160 -19.53 1.77 -3.89
N ILE A 161 -18.61 1.25 -4.70
CA ILE A 161 -17.38 1.98 -5.07
C ILE A 161 -17.72 3.28 -5.80
N ARG A 162 -18.65 3.25 -6.77
CA ARG A 162 -19.08 4.45 -7.52
C ARG A 162 -19.81 5.47 -6.66
N SER A 163 -20.58 5.03 -5.66
CA SER A 163 -21.29 5.94 -4.74
C SER A 163 -20.38 6.57 -3.68
N ASN A 164 -19.24 5.95 -3.39
CA ASN A 164 -18.23 6.49 -2.48
C ASN A 164 -16.81 6.41 -3.09
N PRO A 165 -16.52 7.26 -4.09
CA PRO A 165 -15.26 7.21 -4.82
C PRO A 165 -14.10 7.72 -3.96
N LEU A 166 -12.98 7.01 -4.03
CA LEU A 166 -11.71 7.37 -3.43
C LEU A 166 -10.69 7.73 -4.51
N LYS A 167 -9.69 8.53 -4.16
CA LYS A 167 -8.65 8.97 -5.10
C LYS A 167 -7.89 7.80 -5.74
N SER A 168 -7.66 6.72 -5.00
CA SER A 168 -6.97 5.53 -5.52
C SER A 168 -7.78 4.74 -6.54
N ASP A 169 -9.09 4.94 -6.64
CA ASP A 169 -9.94 4.21 -7.59
C ASP A 169 -9.53 4.48 -9.03
N TYR A 170 -9.22 5.75 -9.33
CA TYR A 170 -8.82 6.17 -10.66
C TYR A 170 -7.58 5.41 -11.16
N SER A 171 -6.53 5.32 -10.35
CA SER A 171 -5.29 4.66 -10.75
C SER A 171 -5.37 3.15 -10.66
N SER A 172 -6.14 2.62 -9.71
CA SER A 172 -6.21 1.18 -9.48
C SER A 172 -7.11 0.46 -10.47
N GLN A 173 -8.10 1.16 -11.07
CA GLN A 173 -8.98 0.63 -12.10
C GLN A 173 -8.48 0.90 -13.54
N ASP A 174 -7.34 1.58 -13.69
CA ASP A 174 -6.77 1.89 -15.01
C ASP A 174 -5.67 0.89 -15.38
N ILE A 175 -5.81 0.27 -16.56
CA ILE A 175 -4.87 -0.72 -17.09
C ILE A 175 -3.46 -0.13 -17.28
N GLN A 176 -3.35 1.11 -17.73
CA GLN A 176 -2.06 1.76 -17.98
C GLN A 176 -1.35 2.07 -16.67
N TYR A 177 -2.05 2.70 -15.72
CA TYR A 177 -1.45 3.12 -14.45
C TYR A 177 -1.18 1.94 -13.50
N GLY A 178 -2.11 1.01 -13.41
CA GLY A 178 -1.93 -0.19 -12.60
C GLY A 178 -0.96 -1.19 -13.21
N GLY A 179 -0.88 -1.26 -14.54
CA GLY A 179 0.11 -2.06 -15.26
C GLY A 179 1.55 -1.65 -14.95
N MET A 180 1.83 -0.35 -14.84
CA MET A 180 3.15 0.16 -14.45
C MET A 180 3.59 -0.31 -13.04
N CYS A 181 2.65 -0.48 -12.11
CA CYS A 181 2.95 -1.00 -10.77
C CYS A 181 3.35 -2.48 -10.82
N MET A 182 2.72 -3.28 -11.68
CA MET A 182 3.00 -4.71 -11.83
C MET A 182 4.24 -5.00 -12.69
N GLN A 183 4.51 -4.19 -13.71
CA GLN A 183 5.63 -4.38 -14.63
C GLN A 183 6.98 -4.40 -13.92
N ILE A 184 7.16 -3.71 -12.79
CA ILE A 184 8.43 -3.74 -12.03
C ILE A 184 8.70 -5.14 -11.44
N PHE A 185 7.67 -5.87 -11.02
CA PHE A 185 7.82 -7.22 -10.46
C PHE A 185 7.88 -8.27 -11.58
N ASP A 186 7.10 -8.11 -12.64
CA ASP A 186 7.09 -9.00 -13.80
C ASP A 186 8.41 -8.93 -14.59
N ILE A 187 8.99 -7.74 -14.77
CA ILE A 187 10.29 -7.58 -15.44
C ILE A 187 11.43 -8.21 -14.62
N LYS A 188 11.41 -8.04 -13.30
CA LYS A 188 12.44 -8.58 -12.40
C LYS A 188 12.33 -10.08 -12.16
N SER A 189 11.11 -10.62 -12.08
CA SER A 189 10.86 -12.05 -11.87
C SER A 189 10.98 -12.87 -13.17
N LYS A 190 10.74 -12.28 -14.34
CA LYS A 190 10.88 -12.94 -15.65
C LYS A 190 12.28 -12.81 -16.28
N GLY A 191 13.24 -12.19 -15.60
CA GLY A 191 14.62 -12.09 -16.09
C GLY A 191 14.76 -11.38 -17.45
N LEU A 192 13.83 -10.48 -17.78
CA LEU A 192 13.91 -9.68 -19.00
C LEU A 192 14.90 -8.54 -18.76
N SER A 193 16.19 -8.89 -18.86
CA SER A 193 17.24 -7.91 -19.10
C SER A 193 16.92 -7.13 -20.37
N ASN A 194 17.37 -5.88 -20.35
CA ASN A 194 17.17 -4.77 -21.27
C ASN A 194 17.54 -5.01 -22.75
N ASP A 195 17.05 -6.07 -23.37
CA ASP A 195 17.23 -6.33 -24.79
C ASP A 195 15.97 -5.93 -25.55
N ARG A 196 16.06 -4.72 -26.13
CA ARG A 196 15.24 -4.13 -27.21
C ARG A 196 14.00 -3.35 -26.76
N PHE A 197 14.22 -2.06 -26.57
CA PHE A 197 13.40 -1.03 -27.20
C PHE A 197 13.81 -0.90 -28.68
#